data_AF-A0A2R5FB95-F1
#
_entry.id   AF-A0A2R5FB95-F1
#
_cell.length_a   1.000
_cell.length_b   1.000
_cell.length_c   1.000
_cell.angle_alpha   90.00
_cell.angle_beta   90.00
_cell.angle_gamma   90.00
#
_symmetry.space_group_name_H-M   'P 1'
#
loop_
_entity.id
_entity.type
_entity.pdbx_description
1 polymer ?
#
loop_
_entity_poly.entity_id
_entity_poly.type
_entity_poly.pdbx_seq_one_letter_code
_entity_poly.pdbx_strand_id
1 'polypeptide(L)'
;MSDDTTTAFFANLVYDTGFDKSIQMGMVVESPDGNLWTVLKTSDVNLQGFQAAAYQNIETGQIIVATRGTEPTSKMDLYADLQMGMDGVLAGLPNQFVLASNFLSSVEAIAGANPISLTGHSLGGSLAEWLGAESHYPTVTYNAYGIGTILAANLMLPDDSDFSNIVNNVIDKDPVMMSCMGLPQATLTSSI
;
A
#
# COMPACT_ATOMS: atom_id res chain seq x y z
N MET A 1 18.00 -10.05 2.60
CA MET A 1 16.65 -10.62 2.40
C MET A 1 15.77 -10.36 3.64
N SER A 2 15.91 -9.20 4.30
CA SER A 2 15.16 -8.82 5.52
C SER A 2 14.01 -7.85 5.23
N ASP A 3 14.14 -7.03 4.18
CA ASP A 3 13.23 -5.89 3.98
C ASP A 3 11.83 -6.34 3.59
N ASP A 4 11.73 -7.41 2.80
CA ASP A 4 10.46 -7.92 2.29
C ASP A 4 9.55 -8.50 3.42
N THR A 5 10.14 -9.09 4.45
CA THR A 5 9.37 -9.59 5.60
C THR A 5 8.81 -8.47 6.47
N THR A 6 9.53 -7.36 6.59
CA THR A 6 9.12 -6.21 7.42
C THR A 6 8.06 -5.37 6.69
N THR A 7 8.21 -5.14 5.38
CA THR A 7 7.18 -4.45 4.58
C THR A 7 5.89 -5.26 4.45
N ALA A 8 5.97 -6.59 4.36
CA ALA A 8 4.79 -7.47 4.39
C ALA A 8 4.09 -7.44 5.75
N PHE A 9 4.85 -7.43 6.84
CA PHE A 9 4.30 -7.32 8.18
C PHE A 9 3.49 -6.04 8.36
N PHE A 10 4.04 -4.87 7.98
CA PHE A 10 3.32 -3.60 8.08
C PHE A 10 2.15 -3.48 7.10
N ALA A 11 2.27 -4.06 5.90
CA ALA A 11 1.15 -4.20 4.97
C ALA A 11 0.01 -5.02 5.58
N ASN A 12 0.29 -6.08 6.33
CA ASN A 12 -0.77 -6.85 7.01
C ASN A 12 -1.29 -6.15 8.28
N LEU A 13 -0.42 -5.45 9.02
CA LEU A 13 -0.77 -4.79 10.27
C LEU A 13 -1.80 -3.67 10.06
N VAL A 14 -1.66 -2.89 8.99
CA VAL A 14 -2.65 -1.86 8.63
C VAL A 14 -3.98 -2.46 8.16
N TYR A 15 -3.99 -3.76 7.78
CA TYR A 15 -5.17 -4.49 7.31
C TYR A 15 -5.95 -5.19 8.43
N ASP A 16 -5.36 -5.41 9.61
CA ASP A 16 -6.05 -6.10 10.69
C ASP A 16 -7.30 -5.31 11.14
N THR A 17 -8.43 -6.01 11.25
CA THR A 17 -9.79 -5.50 11.52
C THR A 17 -9.95 -4.76 12.85
N GLY A 18 -8.87 -4.64 13.63
CA GLY A 18 -8.77 -3.83 14.84
C GLY A 18 -7.99 -2.52 14.70
N PHE A 19 -7.43 -2.17 13.53
CA PHE A 19 -6.46 -1.08 13.35
C PHE A 19 -6.83 0.23 14.07
N ASP A 20 -8.06 0.71 13.92
CA ASP A 20 -8.57 1.94 14.54
C ASP A 20 -8.59 1.91 16.08
N LYS A 21 -8.56 0.71 16.67
CA LYS A 21 -8.54 0.46 18.11
C LYS A 21 -7.18 -0.05 18.61
N SER A 22 -6.37 -0.65 17.72
CA SER A 22 -5.14 -1.37 18.07
C SER A 22 -3.86 -0.67 17.65
N ILE A 23 -3.92 0.39 16.82
CA ILE A 23 -2.76 1.17 16.38
C ILE A 23 -3.02 2.66 16.65
N GLN A 24 -2.27 3.24 17.59
CA GLN A 24 -2.32 4.63 18.01
C GLN A 24 -0.93 5.25 17.91
N MET A 25 -0.88 6.55 17.62
CA MET A 25 0.37 7.31 17.59
C MET A 25 1.16 7.12 18.89
N GLY A 26 2.46 6.88 18.76
CA GLY A 26 3.38 6.70 19.88
C GLY A 26 3.48 5.28 20.43
N MET A 27 2.68 4.32 19.93
CA MET A 27 2.86 2.91 20.31
C MET A 27 4.09 2.31 19.65
N VAL A 28 4.72 1.37 20.37
CA VAL A 28 5.86 0.60 19.87
C VAL A 28 5.38 -0.76 19.37
N VAL A 29 5.82 -1.13 18.17
CA VAL A 29 5.55 -2.40 17.51
C VAL A 29 6.89 -3.06 17.19
N GLU A 30 7.01 -4.34 17.50
CA GLU A 30 8.18 -5.14 17.13
C GLU A 30 7.92 -5.84 15.79
N SER A 31 8.79 -5.65 14.80
CA SER A 31 8.73 -6.36 13.53
C SER A 31 9.33 -7.78 13.65
N PRO A 32 9.06 -8.70 12.69
CA PRO A 32 9.52 -10.08 12.77
C PRO A 32 11.04 -10.28 12.82
N ASP A 33 11.80 -9.27 12.41
CA ASP A 33 13.26 -9.22 12.48
C ASP A 33 13.80 -8.74 13.86
N GLY A 34 12.92 -8.45 14.81
CA GLY A 34 13.24 -7.99 16.16
C GLY A 34 13.46 -6.48 16.29
N ASN A 35 13.27 -5.71 15.21
CA ASN A 35 13.40 -4.26 15.27
C ASN A 35 12.18 -3.60 15.92
N LEU A 36 12.40 -2.52 16.67
CA LEU A 36 11.35 -1.75 17.31
C LEU A 36 10.97 -0.52 16.49
N TRP A 37 9.67 -0.34 16.30
CA TRP A 37 9.09 0.71 15.47
C TRP A 37 8.05 1.49 16.25
N THR A 38 8.08 2.81 16.17
CA THR A 38 7.05 3.68 16.75
C THR A 38 6.02 4.04 15.69
N VAL A 39 4.74 3.99 16.03
CA VAL A 39 3.66 4.52 15.19
C VAL A 39 3.79 6.04 15.13
N LEU A 40 4.21 6.55 13.97
CA LEU A 40 4.45 7.96 13.75
C LEU A 40 3.16 8.71 13.44
N LYS A 41 2.28 8.11 12.64
CA LYS A 41 1.01 8.71 12.23
C LYS A 41 0.01 7.64 11.80
N THR A 42 -1.28 7.89 12.00
CA THR A 42 -2.38 7.11 11.44
C THR A 42 -3.31 8.03 10.66
N SER A 43 -3.98 7.52 9.63
CA SER A 43 -5.05 8.23 8.93
C SER A 43 -6.28 8.36 9.83
N ASP A 44 -7.15 9.32 9.54
CA ASP A 44 -8.42 9.46 10.28
C ASP A 44 -9.42 8.34 9.92
N VAL A 45 -9.95 7.69 10.95
CA VAL A 45 -10.85 6.52 10.87
C VAL A 45 -12.19 6.79 10.16
N ASN A 46 -12.55 8.06 9.95
CA ASN A 46 -13.81 8.49 9.32
C ASN A 46 -13.71 8.68 7.80
N LEU A 47 -12.55 8.42 7.19
CA LEU A 47 -12.29 8.73 5.79
C LEU A 47 -12.71 7.61 4.83
N GLN A 48 -14.03 7.35 4.76
CA GLN A 48 -14.68 6.68 3.63
C GLN A 48 -14.02 5.35 3.16
N GLY A 49 -13.41 4.58 4.06
CA GLY A 49 -12.78 3.30 3.73
C GLY A 49 -11.31 3.36 3.29
N PHE A 50 -10.64 4.52 3.41
CA PHE A 50 -9.18 4.65 3.32
C PHE A 50 -8.56 4.58 4.71
N GLN A 51 -7.52 3.77 4.87
CA GLN A 51 -6.74 3.69 6.10
C GLN A 51 -5.24 3.61 5.79
N ALA A 52 -4.42 4.26 6.61
CA ALA A 52 -2.97 4.24 6.48
C ALA A 52 -2.28 4.44 7.83
N ALA A 53 -1.07 3.91 7.97
CA ALA A 53 -0.17 4.19 9.07
C ALA A 53 1.25 4.46 8.57
N ALA A 54 1.98 5.28 9.31
CA ALA A 54 3.41 5.45 9.18
C ALA A 54 4.09 4.93 10.45
N TYR A 55 5.13 4.11 10.27
CA TYR A 55 5.93 3.52 11.33
C TYR A 55 7.37 3.99 11.18
N GLN A 56 8.02 4.37 12.27
CA GLN A 56 9.42 4.79 12.29
C GLN A 56 10.26 3.83 13.11
N ASN A 57 11.32 3.28 12.52
CA ASN A 57 12.30 2.48 13.22
C ASN A 57 13.02 3.33 14.26
N ILE A 58 13.07 2.87 15.51
CA ILE A 58 13.63 3.66 16.62
C ILE A 58 15.15 3.79 16.52
N GLU A 59 15.83 2.81 15.93
CA GLU A 59 17.29 2.79 15.81
C GLU A 59 17.79 3.49 14.55
N THR A 60 17.16 3.18 13.40
CA THR A 60 17.64 3.63 12.08
C THR A 60 16.95 4.90 11.59
N GLY A 61 15.82 5.28 12.19
CA GLY A 61 14.98 6.40 11.75
C GLY A 61 14.19 6.14 10.48
N GLN A 62 14.34 4.97 9.83
CA GLN A 62 13.61 4.58 8.61
C GLN A 62 12.10 4.62 8.83
N ILE A 63 11.37 5.07 7.82
CA ILE A 63 9.92 5.19 7.86
C ILE A 63 9.29 4.26 6.82
N ILE A 64 8.30 3.49 7.25
CA ILE A 64 7.44 2.66 6.39
C ILE A 64 6.03 3.23 6.46
N VAL A 65 5.50 3.62 5.30
CA VAL A 65 4.11 4.03 5.14
C VAL A 65 3.31 2.86 4.57
N ALA A 66 2.37 2.35 5.34
CA ALA A 66 1.49 1.26 4.96
C ALA A 66 0.10 1.78 4.63
N THR A 67 -0.44 1.42 3.47
CA THR A 67 -1.78 1.82 3.00
C THR A 67 -2.73 0.63 2.92
N ARG A 68 -3.98 0.86 3.33
CA ARG A 68 -5.12 -0.05 3.24
C ARG A 68 -6.21 0.60 2.39
N GLY A 69 -6.62 -0.09 1.33
CA GLY A 69 -7.80 0.26 0.55
C GLY A 69 -9.06 -0.39 1.10
N THR A 70 -10.22 0.05 0.61
CA THR A 70 -11.52 -0.57 0.94
C THR A 70 -11.56 -2.02 0.47
N GLU A 71 -12.00 -2.93 1.35
CA GLU A 71 -12.12 -4.36 1.06
C GLU A 71 -13.53 -4.66 0.51
N PRO A 72 -13.65 -5.22 -0.70
CA PRO A 72 -14.86 -5.88 -1.14
C PRO A 72 -15.05 -7.16 -0.32
N THR A 73 -16.29 -7.56 -0.08
CA THR A 73 -16.65 -8.70 0.78
C THR A 73 -16.01 -10.04 0.41
N SER A 74 -15.40 -10.17 -0.77
CA SER A 74 -14.38 -11.19 -1.02
C SER A 74 -13.35 -10.78 -2.09
N LYS A 75 -12.12 -11.30 -1.97
CA LYS A 75 -11.03 -11.10 -2.95
C LYS A 75 -11.34 -11.69 -4.34
N MET A 76 -12.20 -12.71 -4.39
CA MET A 76 -12.65 -13.35 -5.63
C MET A 76 -13.79 -12.54 -6.28
N ASP A 77 -14.66 -11.93 -5.47
CA ASP A 77 -15.70 -11.01 -5.93
C ASP A 77 -15.08 -9.73 -6.47
N LEU A 78 -13.99 -9.21 -5.88
CA LEU A 78 -13.27 -8.06 -6.45
C LEU A 78 -12.90 -8.31 -7.92
N TYR A 79 -12.38 -9.49 -8.24
CA TYR A 79 -12.00 -9.86 -9.61
C TYR A 79 -13.22 -9.97 -10.55
N ALA A 80 -14.32 -10.56 -10.06
CA ALA A 80 -15.55 -10.70 -10.82
C ALA A 80 -16.26 -9.34 -11.02
N ASP A 81 -16.26 -8.48 -10.00
CA ASP A 81 -16.84 -7.13 -10.02
C ASP A 81 -16.01 -6.17 -10.88
N LEU A 82 -14.69 -6.34 -10.91
CA LEU A 82 -13.80 -5.68 -11.87
C LEU A 82 -14.11 -6.07 -13.32
N GLN A 83 -14.57 -7.30 -13.55
CA GLN A 83 -14.92 -7.80 -14.87
C GLN A 83 -16.38 -7.49 -15.26
N MET A 84 -17.26 -7.20 -14.28
CA MET A 84 -18.71 -7.04 -14.50
C MET A 84 -19.30 -5.64 -14.25
N GLY A 85 -18.58 -4.69 -13.65
CA GLY A 85 -19.10 -3.32 -13.52
C GLY A 85 -18.67 -2.63 -12.24
N MET A 86 -17.68 -1.77 -12.39
CA MET A 86 -16.82 -1.17 -11.37
C MET A 86 -17.38 0.11 -10.73
N ASP A 87 -18.65 0.46 -10.94
CA ASP A 87 -19.14 1.84 -10.77
C ASP A 87 -18.98 2.39 -9.34
N GLY A 88 -19.20 1.57 -8.32
CA GLY A 88 -19.11 2.01 -6.91
C GLY A 88 -17.69 2.13 -6.37
N VAL A 89 -16.82 1.16 -6.69
CA VAL A 89 -15.42 1.16 -6.24
C VAL A 89 -14.63 2.23 -7.00
N LEU A 90 -14.79 2.33 -8.33
CA LEU A 90 -14.13 3.36 -9.14
C LEU A 90 -14.56 4.77 -8.77
N ALA A 91 -15.83 4.99 -8.41
CA ALA A 91 -16.29 6.32 -7.99
C ALA A 91 -15.57 6.81 -6.72
N GLY A 92 -15.13 5.89 -5.85
CA GLY A 92 -14.40 6.20 -4.62
C GLY A 92 -12.88 6.34 -4.80
N LEU A 93 -12.29 5.73 -5.83
CA LEU A 93 -10.83 5.69 -6.02
C LEU A 93 -10.17 7.06 -6.16
N PRO A 94 -10.68 8.02 -6.95
CA PRO A 94 -10.07 9.36 -7.05
C PRO A 94 -9.92 10.01 -5.68
N ASN A 95 -10.92 9.84 -4.81
CA ASN A 95 -10.87 10.38 -3.45
C ASN A 95 -9.84 9.63 -2.58
N GLN A 96 -9.71 8.31 -2.71
CA GLN A 96 -8.70 7.54 -1.97
C GLN A 96 -7.27 7.90 -2.38
N PHE A 97 -7.00 8.18 -3.66
CA PHE A 97 -5.70 8.68 -4.10
C PHE A 97 -5.36 10.03 -3.46
N VAL A 98 -6.31 10.98 -3.47
CA VAL A 98 -6.11 12.29 -2.83
C VAL A 98 -5.86 12.14 -1.32
N LEU A 99 -6.59 11.25 -0.64
CA LEU A 99 -6.38 10.97 0.78
C LEU A 99 -5.01 10.34 1.05
N ALA A 100 -4.58 9.42 0.19
CA ALA A 100 -3.28 8.77 0.27
C ALA A 100 -2.14 9.79 0.08
N SER A 101 -2.23 10.67 -0.92
CA SER A 101 -1.21 11.71 -1.17
C SER A 101 -1.16 12.71 -0.02
N ASN A 102 -2.32 13.16 0.50
CA ASN A 102 -2.38 14.04 1.67
C ASN A 102 -1.77 13.39 2.93
N PHE A 103 -1.99 12.09 3.11
CA PHE A 103 -1.41 11.34 4.21
C PHE A 103 0.12 11.29 4.07
N LEU A 104 0.63 10.94 2.89
CA LEU A 104 2.07 10.90 2.61
C LEU A 104 2.71 12.27 2.85
N SER A 105 2.14 13.36 2.32
CA SER A 105 2.65 14.71 2.56
C SER A 105 2.69 15.08 4.05
N SER A 106 1.70 14.61 4.82
CA SER A 106 1.70 14.81 6.27
C SER A 106 2.80 14.02 6.98
N VAL A 107 3.18 12.84 6.45
CA VAL A 107 4.31 12.04 6.95
C VAL A 107 5.63 12.70 6.58
N GLU A 108 5.78 13.17 5.33
CA GLU A 108 6.99 13.87 4.86
C GLU A 108 7.30 15.11 5.70
N ALA A 109 6.28 15.88 6.09
CA ALA A 109 6.43 17.03 6.96
C ALA A 109 6.99 16.69 8.36
N ILE A 110 6.83 15.43 8.81
CA ILE A 110 7.31 14.92 10.10
C ILE A 110 8.63 14.16 9.94
N ALA A 111 8.83 13.49 8.80
CA ALA A 111 9.96 12.62 8.51
C ALA A 111 11.30 13.37 8.48
N GLY A 112 11.31 14.63 8.03
CA GLY A 112 12.54 15.38 7.85
C GLY A 112 13.46 14.73 6.80
N ALA A 113 14.69 14.39 7.18
CA ALA A 113 15.65 13.73 6.29
C ALA A 113 15.62 12.19 6.37
N ASN A 114 14.69 11.62 7.15
CA ASN A 114 14.61 10.18 7.32
C ASN A 114 14.13 9.49 6.03
N PRO A 115 14.69 8.34 5.66
CA PRO A 115 14.29 7.61 4.46
C PRO A 115 12.87 7.06 4.62
N ILE A 116 12.06 7.22 3.57
CA ILE A 116 10.67 6.74 3.50
C ILE A 116 10.58 5.60 2.49
N SER A 117 9.76 4.59 2.80
CA SER A 117 9.34 3.53 1.89
C SER A 117 7.84 3.29 2.02
N LEU A 118 7.23 2.75 0.97
CA LEU A 118 5.78 2.57 0.87
C LEU A 118 5.43 1.08 0.76
N THR A 119 4.31 0.68 1.36
CA THR A 119 3.83 -0.70 1.30
C THR A 119 2.31 -0.80 1.37
N GLY A 120 1.76 -1.89 0.85
CA GLY A 120 0.31 -2.17 0.90
C GLY A 120 -0.07 -3.50 0.27
N HIS A 121 -1.25 -4.01 0.63
CA HIS A 121 -1.83 -5.25 0.08
C HIS A 121 -3.02 -4.92 -0.84
N SER A 122 -3.31 -5.73 -1.87
CA SER A 122 -4.55 -5.61 -2.67
C SER A 122 -4.78 -4.16 -3.20
N LEU A 123 -5.94 -3.56 -2.92
CA LEU A 123 -6.22 -2.15 -3.29
C LEU A 123 -5.30 -1.15 -2.57
N GLY A 124 -4.91 -1.42 -1.33
CA GLY A 124 -3.94 -0.61 -0.61
C GLY A 124 -2.56 -0.66 -1.27
N GLY A 125 -2.21 -1.79 -1.88
CA GLY A 125 -1.04 -1.93 -2.73
C GLY A 125 -1.12 -1.02 -3.96
N SER A 126 -2.25 -0.97 -4.66
CA SER A 126 -2.42 -0.07 -5.81
C SER A 126 -2.24 1.41 -5.43
N LEU A 127 -2.74 1.81 -4.26
CA LEU A 127 -2.51 3.15 -3.71
C LEU A 127 -1.01 3.39 -3.42
N ALA A 128 -0.31 2.41 -2.86
CA ALA A 128 1.13 2.50 -2.63
C ALA A 128 1.94 2.59 -3.94
N GLU A 129 1.54 1.86 -4.98
CA GLU A 129 2.14 1.98 -6.33
C GLU A 129 1.93 3.38 -6.90
N TRP A 130 0.73 3.94 -6.80
CA TRP A 130 0.45 5.32 -7.22
C TRP A 130 1.35 6.31 -6.50
N LEU A 131 1.37 6.24 -5.16
CA LEU A 131 2.23 7.11 -4.35
C LEU A 131 3.70 6.93 -4.68
N GLY A 132 4.16 5.71 -4.93
CA GLY A 132 5.53 5.41 -5.34
C GLY A 132 5.90 6.03 -6.69
N ALA A 133 4.95 6.04 -7.64
CA ALA A 133 5.15 6.66 -8.93
C ALA A 133 5.20 8.19 -8.84
N GLU A 134 4.40 8.80 -7.96
CA GLU A 134 4.40 10.26 -7.75
C GLU A 134 5.59 10.76 -6.91
N SER A 135 6.01 9.99 -5.89
CA SER A 135 7.01 10.41 -4.90
C SER A 135 8.41 9.87 -5.14
N HIS A 136 8.55 8.86 -6.01
CA HIS A 136 9.77 8.08 -6.23
C HIS A 136 10.33 7.35 -4.99
N TYR A 137 9.57 7.23 -3.91
CA TYR A 137 9.99 6.41 -2.76
C TYR A 137 10.03 4.92 -3.12
N PRO A 138 10.97 4.15 -2.56
CA PRO A 138 10.95 2.70 -2.68
C PRO A 138 9.60 2.13 -2.23
N THR A 139 8.97 1.32 -3.08
CA THR A 139 7.63 0.80 -2.84
C THR A 139 7.63 -0.71 -3.01
N VAL A 140 7.13 -1.42 -2.01
CA VAL A 140 6.93 -2.87 -2.07
C VAL A 140 5.47 -3.19 -1.80
N THR A 141 4.79 -3.83 -2.74
CA THR A 141 3.36 -4.13 -2.62
C THR A 141 3.11 -5.63 -2.69
N TYR A 142 1.96 -6.07 -2.20
CA TYR A 142 1.62 -7.49 -2.08
C TYR A 142 0.25 -7.78 -2.69
N ASN A 143 0.23 -8.58 -3.76
CA ASN A 143 -0.94 -8.85 -4.59
C ASN A 143 -1.69 -7.55 -4.96
N ALA A 144 -0.96 -6.49 -5.29
CA ALA A 144 -1.59 -5.23 -5.66
C ALA A 144 -2.28 -5.35 -7.01
N TYR A 145 -3.48 -4.75 -7.12
CA TYR A 145 -4.20 -4.69 -8.38
C TYR A 145 -3.57 -3.60 -9.23
N GLY A 146 -2.52 -3.96 -9.98
CA GLY A 146 -1.60 -3.05 -10.66
C GLY A 146 -2.24 -1.74 -11.12
N ILE A 147 -1.65 -0.62 -10.69
CA ILE A 147 -2.19 0.73 -10.91
C ILE A 147 -2.49 1.02 -12.38
N GLY A 148 -1.74 0.43 -13.32
CA GLY A 148 -1.96 0.55 -14.77
C GLY A 148 -3.31 0.00 -15.26
N THR A 149 -3.86 -1.07 -14.65
CA THR A 149 -5.19 -1.59 -15.01
C THR A 149 -6.31 -0.73 -14.44
N ILE A 150 -6.13 -0.17 -13.24
CA ILE A 150 -7.06 0.81 -12.67
C ILE A 150 -7.09 2.08 -13.52
N LEU A 151 -5.91 2.54 -13.98
CA LEU A 151 -5.81 3.76 -14.76
C LEU A 151 -6.29 3.60 -16.21
N ALA A 152 -6.01 2.46 -16.85
CA ALA A 152 -6.58 2.12 -18.15
C ALA A 152 -8.11 2.10 -18.13
N ALA A 153 -8.73 1.85 -16.96
CA ALA A 153 -10.17 1.84 -16.80
C ALA A 153 -10.79 3.24 -16.61
N ASN A 154 -10.11 4.27 -16.08
CA ASN A 154 -10.72 5.62 -16.04
C ASN A 154 -9.86 6.88 -15.71
N LEU A 155 -8.53 6.88 -15.68
CA LEU A 155 -7.79 8.12 -15.38
C LEU A 155 -6.48 8.17 -16.18
N MET A 156 -6.36 9.18 -17.05
CA MET A 156 -5.14 9.46 -17.83
C MET A 156 -3.91 9.46 -16.92
N LEU A 157 -2.94 8.59 -17.22
CA LEU A 157 -1.61 8.64 -16.63
C LEU A 157 -0.95 10.00 -16.95
N PRO A 158 -0.16 10.58 -16.04
CA PRO A 158 0.98 11.39 -16.44
C PRO A 158 1.93 10.50 -17.27
N ASP A 159 2.23 10.94 -18.49
CA ASP A 159 2.97 10.21 -19.55
C ASP A 159 4.45 9.92 -19.17
N ASP A 160 4.86 10.33 -17.97
CA ASP A 160 6.20 10.31 -17.40
C ASP A 160 6.31 9.53 -16.07
N SER A 161 5.31 8.73 -15.73
CA SER A 161 5.32 7.90 -14.51
C SER A 161 6.43 6.83 -14.55
N ASP A 162 7.40 6.97 -13.64
CA ASP A 162 8.50 6.01 -13.44
C ASP A 162 8.10 4.99 -12.37
N PHE A 163 8.17 3.70 -12.75
CA PHE A 163 7.81 2.59 -11.88
C PHE A 163 9.03 1.74 -11.47
N SER A 164 10.25 2.19 -11.77
CA SER A 164 11.49 1.43 -11.51
C SER A 164 11.78 1.21 -10.02
N ASN A 165 11.21 2.04 -9.15
CA ASN A 165 11.27 1.99 -7.69
C ASN A 165 10.17 1.14 -7.03
N ILE A 166 9.27 0.54 -7.82
CA ILE A 166 8.13 -0.24 -7.34
C ILE A 166 8.37 -1.73 -7.60
N VAL A 167 8.22 -2.55 -6.56
CA VAL A 167 8.24 -4.01 -6.63
C VAL A 167 6.89 -4.54 -6.15
N ASN A 168 6.16 -5.21 -7.03
CA ASN A 168 4.92 -5.90 -6.66
C ASN A 168 5.19 -7.39 -6.50
N ASN A 169 4.96 -7.89 -5.29
CA ASN A 169 5.07 -9.29 -4.92
C ASN A 169 3.73 -9.99 -5.12
N VAL A 170 3.67 -10.91 -6.09
CA VAL A 170 2.43 -11.63 -6.45
C VAL A 170 2.57 -13.11 -6.13
N ILE A 171 1.51 -13.71 -5.57
CA ILE A 171 1.43 -15.17 -5.36
C ILE A 171 1.23 -15.85 -6.72
N ASP A 172 2.09 -16.83 -7.03
CA ASP A 172 1.99 -17.63 -8.25
C ASP A 172 0.63 -18.35 -8.31
N LYS A 173 -0.14 -18.09 -9.39
CA LYS A 173 -1.56 -18.48 -9.64
C LYS A 173 -2.66 -17.55 -9.12
N ASP A 174 -2.34 -16.37 -8.58
CA ASP A 174 -3.36 -15.34 -8.31
C ASP A 174 -3.83 -14.69 -9.64
N PRO A 175 -5.15 -14.61 -9.95
CA PRO A 175 -5.64 -13.98 -11.18
C PRO A 175 -5.23 -12.49 -11.36
N VAL A 176 -4.73 -11.82 -10.31
CA VAL A 176 -4.15 -10.46 -10.36
C VAL A 176 -2.87 -10.37 -11.21
N MET A 177 -2.16 -11.49 -11.45
CA MET A 177 -0.96 -11.51 -12.29
C MET A 177 -1.20 -11.01 -13.73
N MET A 178 -2.44 -11.11 -14.23
CA MET A 178 -2.80 -10.71 -15.60
C MET A 178 -3.00 -9.19 -15.75
N SER A 179 -3.27 -8.46 -14.65
CA SER A 179 -3.52 -7.01 -14.65
C SER A 179 -2.28 -6.16 -14.34
N CYS A 180 -1.12 -6.77 -14.11
CA CYS A 180 0.10 -6.05 -13.70
C CYS A 180 1.06 -5.76 -14.87
N MET A 181 0.58 -5.85 -16.12
CA MET A 181 1.39 -5.61 -17.33
C MET A 181 2.01 -4.20 -17.32
N GLY A 182 3.33 -4.11 -17.07
CA GLY A 182 4.12 -2.88 -17.11
C GLY A 182 4.96 -2.59 -15.86
N LEU A 183 4.72 -3.26 -14.74
CA LEU A 183 5.44 -3.03 -13.47
C LEU A 183 6.52 -4.09 -13.21
N PRO A 184 7.64 -3.76 -12.53
CA PRO A 184 8.60 -4.75 -12.04
C PRO A 184 7.92 -5.72 -11.05
N GLN A 185 7.90 -7.02 -11.37
CA GLN A 185 7.25 -8.06 -10.54
C GLN A 185 8.30 -8.95 -9.88
N ALA A 186 8.03 -9.34 -8.64
CA ALA A 186 8.72 -10.45 -7.97
C ALA A 186 7.70 -11.56 -7.66
N THR A 187 7.99 -12.80 -8.06
CA THR A 187 7.12 -13.94 -7.79
C THR A 187 7.48 -14.54 -6.44
N LEU A 188 6.53 -14.53 -5.50
CA LEU A 188 6.69 -15.28 -4.25
C LEU A 188 6.41 -16.76 -4.55
N THR A 189 7.47 -17.57 -4.64
CA THR A 189 7.31 -19.03 -4.69
C THR A 189 6.79 -19.49 -3.33
N SER A 190 5.57 -19.98 -3.29
CA SER A 190 4.90 -20.45 -2.07
C SER A 190 5.83 -21.32 -1.22
N SER A 191 6.24 -20.76 -0.08
CA SER A 191 6.85 -21.45 1.04
C SER A 191 6.71 -20.53 2.25
N ILE A 192 5.55 -20.64 2.91
CA ILE A 192 5.31 -20.83 4.37
C ILE A 192 3.79 -20.85 4.55
#